data_AF-A0A537UGD1-F1
#
_entry.id   AF-A0A537UGD1-F1
#
_cell.length_a   1.000
_cell.length_b   1.000
_cell.length_c   1.000
_cell.angle_alpha   90.00
_cell.angle_beta   90.00
_cell.angle_gamma   90.00
#
_symmetry.space_group_name_H-M   'P 1'
#
loop_
_entity.id
_entity.type
_entity.pdbx_description
1 polymer ?
#
loop_
_entity_poly.entity_id
_entity_poly.type
_entity_poly.pdbx_seq_one_letter_code
_entity_poly.pdbx_strand_id
1 'polypeptide(L)'
;SASASEIVAGALQDHKRATIVGTRSFGKGSVQTLIPFGRERGALSLTTARYFTPSGRSIQAKGISPDIVVQQDVPEELRSGADATSEAGLRGHLLAEGQEQTGSQSYVPPDLKHDKALKVGLDLLHGRVANPSLPPKRDR
;
A
#
# COMPACT_ATOMS: atom_id res chain seq x y z
N SER A 1 2.63 0.12 -4.07
CA SER A 1 2.45 -1.27 -3.56
C SER A 1 0.99 -1.68 -3.61
N ALA A 2 0.69 -2.96 -3.89
CA ALA A 2 -0.68 -3.47 -3.96
C ALA A 2 -0.78 -4.96 -3.56
N SER A 3 -1.96 -5.42 -3.12
CA SER A 3 -2.28 -6.83 -2.87
C SER A 3 -1.38 -7.47 -1.81
N ALA A 4 -0.69 -8.57 -2.10
CA ALA A 4 0.12 -9.33 -1.15
C ALA A 4 1.11 -8.46 -0.35
N SER A 5 1.72 -7.45 -0.98
CA SER A 5 2.63 -6.53 -0.29
C SER A 5 1.93 -5.69 0.78
N GLU A 6 0.65 -5.36 0.59
CA GLU A 6 -0.17 -4.63 1.58
C GLU A 6 -0.51 -5.51 2.77
N ILE A 7 -0.79 -6.80 2.53
CA ILE A 7 -1.03 -7.78 3.59
C ILE A 7 0.21 -7.91 4.47
N VAL A 8 1.40 -8.04 3.86
CA VAL A 8 2.66 -8.15 4.59
C VAL A 8 2.97 -6.86 5.36
N ALA A 9 2.85 -5.69 4.73
CA ALA A 9 3.09 -4.40 5.38
C ALA A 9 2.14 -4.19 6.57
N GLY A 10 0.84 -4.44 6.37
CA GLY A 10 -0.19 -4.33 7.40
C GLY A 10 0.05 -5.29 8.56
N ALA A 11 0.40 -6.56 8.30
CA ALA A 11 0.69 -7.53 9.35
C ALA A 11 1.93 -7.14 10.18
N LEU A 12 3.01 -6.69 9.51
CA LEU A 12 4.22 -6.23 10.21
C LEU A 12 3.95 -4.96 11.05
N GLN A 13 3.15 -4.03 10.52
CA GLN A 13 2.76 -2.79 11.22
C GLN A 13 1.87 -3.11 12.44
N ASP A 14 0.86 -3.96 12.28
CA ASP A 14 -0.08 -4.33 13.33
C ASP A 14 0.62 -5.04 14.49
N HIS A 15 1.55 -5.94 14.19
CA HIS A 15 2.35 -6.64 15.21
C HIS A 15 3.53 -5.81 15.75
N LYS A 16 3.65 -4.53 15.37
CA LYS A 16 4.76 -3.65 15.80
C LYS A 16 6.14 -4.29 15.52
N ARG A 17 6.25 -4.97 14.37
CA ARG A 17 7.47 -5.67 13.93
C ARG A 17 8.28 -4.88 12.92
N ALA A 18 7.65 -3.93 12.23
CA ALA A 18 8.32 -3.00 11.34
C ALA A 18 7.63 -1.62 11.40
N THR A 19 8.40 -0.58 11.08
CA THR A 19 7.91 0.77 10.79
C THR A 19 7.77 0.89 9.28
N ILE A 20 6.60 1.28 8.79
CA ILE A 20 6.33 1.46 7.36
C ILE A 20 6.67 2.89 6.94
N VAL A 21 7.47 3.04 5.89
CA VAL A 21 7.95 4.34 5.39
C VAL A 21 7.57 4.51 3.92
N GLY A 22 7.13 5.70 3.53
CA GLY A 22 6.83 6.04 2.14
C GLY A 22 5.48 6.71 1.98
N THR A 23 4.72 6.29 0.97
CA THR A 23 3.36 6.79 0.70
C THR A 23 2.33 5.69 0.92
N ARG A 24 1.06 6.10 0.98
CA ARG A 24 -0.06 5.15 1.10
C ARG A 24 -0.06 4.16 -0.07
N SER A 25 -0.37 2.89 0.23
CA SER A 25 -0.48 1.85 -0.80
C SER A 25 -1.81 1.91 -1.56
N PHE A 26 -1.93 1.10 -2.60
CA PHE A 26 -2.99 1.17 -3.60
C PHE A 26 -4.41 0.89 -3.05
N GLY A 27 -4.55 -0.04 -2.11
CA GLY A 27 -5.82 -0.41 -1.49
C GLY A 27 -6.50 -1.65 -2.08
N LYS A 28 -5.78 -2.58 -2.69
CA LYS A 28 -6.40 -3.81 -3.20
C LYS A 28 -6.49 -4.84 -2.08
N GLY A 29 -7.67 -4.96 -1.50
CA GLY A 29 -7.97 -5.84 -0.37
C GLY A 29 -8.94 -6.96 -0.70
N SER A 30 -8.96 -7.47 -1.95
CA SER A 30 -9.90 -8.49 -2.40
C SER A 30 -9.24 -9.67 -3.10
N VAL A 31 -9.91 -10.82 -3.06
CA VAL A 31 -9.52 -12.06 -3.74
C VAL A 31 -10.49 -12.33 -4.86
N GLN A 32 -9.96 -12.59 -6.06
CA GLN A 32 -10.76 -13.02 -7.20
C GLN A 32 -10.50 -14.49 -7.50
N THR A 33 -11.57 -15.24 -7.70
CA THR A 33 -11.55 -16.64 -8.12
C THR A 33 -12.08 -16.74 -9.54
N LEU A 34 -11.38 -17.51 -10.38
CA LEU A 34 -11.84 -17.82 -11.74
C LEU A 34 -12.70 -19.09 -11.70
N ILE A 35 -13.97 -18.96 -12.10
CA ILE A 35 -14.93 -20.06 -12.18
C ILE A 35 -15.11 -20.42 -13.66
N PRO A 36 -14.55 -21.55 -14.16
CA PRO A 36 -14.66 -21.93 -15.56
C PRO A 36 -16.04 -22.48 -15.91
N PHE A 37 -16.55 -22.17 -17.11
CA PHE A 37 -17.85 -22.66 -17.58
C PHE A 37 -17.79 -24.02 -18.31
N GLY A 38 -16.67 -24.73 -18.21
CA GLY A 38 -16.35 -25.96 -18.95
C GLY A 38 -15.32 -25.73 -20.06
N ARG A 39 -14.95 -26.79 -20.80
CA ARG A 39 -13.94 -26.69 -21.88
C ARG A 39 -14.38 -25.64 -22.90
N GLU A 40 -13.49 -24.68 -23.17
CA GLU A 40 -13.60 -23.66 -24.22
C GLU A 40 -14.72 -22.61 -24.07
N ARG A 41 -15.43 -22.55 -22.94
CA ARG A 41 -16.53 -21.58 -22.71
C ARG A 41 -16.14 -20.34 -21.89
N GLY A 42 -14.85 -20.10 -21.68
CA GLY A 42 -14.35 -19.00 -20.85
C GLY A 42 -14.55 -19.23 -19.35
N ALA A 43 -14.37 -18.17 -18.56
CA ALA A 43 -14.46 -18.20 -17.10
C ALA A 43 -15.02 -16.88 -16.53
N LEU A 44 -15.69 -16.97 -15.38
CA LEU A 44 -16.11 -15.83 -14.58
C LEU A 44 -15.02 -15.49 -13.57
N SER A 45 -14.52 -14.24 -13.57
CA SER A 45 -13.75 -13.72 -12.45
C SER A 45 -14.72 -13.16 -11.41
N LEU A 46 -14.77 -13.77 -10.23
CA LEU A 46 -15.65 -13.37 -9.15
C LEU A 46 -14.84 -13.02 -7.91
N THR A 47 -15.14 -11.88 -7.29
CA THR A 47 -14.59 -11.56 -5.97
C THR A 47 -15.23 -12.45 -4.92
N THR A 48 -14.44 -13.25 -4.22
CA THR A 48 -14.92 -14.26 -3.26
C THR A 48 -14.55 -13.96 -1.82
N ALA A 49 -13.55 -13.12 -1.59
CA ALA A 49 -13.11 -12.76 -0.24
C ALA A 49 -12.50 -11.36 -0.18
N ARG A 50 -12.36 -10.85 1.05
CA ARG A 50 -11.63 -9.62 1.39
C ARG A 50 -10.49 -9.92 2.37
N TYR A 51 -9.42 -9.16 2.28
CA TYR A 51 -8.30 -9.21 3.21
C TYR A 51 -8.47 -8.17 4.31
N PHE A 52 -8.21 -8.63 5.54
CA PHE A 52 -8.10 -7.80 6.73
C PHE A 52 -6.73 -8.04 7.36
N THR A 53 -6.14 -6.99 7.91
CA THR A 53 -4.91 -7.12 8.68
C THR A 53 -5.19 -7.82 10.02
N PRO A 54 -4.17 -8.28 10.78
CA PRO A 54 -4.37 -8.97 12.06
C PRO A 54 -5.20 -8.19 13.09
N SER A 55 -5.18 -6.86 13.06
CA SER A 55 -6.01 -5.99 13.91
C SER A 55 -7.46 -5.81 13.41
N GLY A 56 -7.85 -6.47 12.32
CA GLY A 56 -9.19 -6.36 11.73
C GLY A 56 -9.39 -5.15 10.82
N ARG A 57 -8.32 -4.44 10.44
CA ARG A 57 -8.41 -3.29 9.51
C ARG A 57 -8.56 -3.78 8.07
N SER A 58 -9.57 -3.27 7.37
CA SER A 58 -9.77 -3.53 5.94
C SER A 58 -8.78 -2.73 5.07
N ILE A 59 -8.19 -3.40 4.09
CA ILE A 59 -7.27 -2.80 3.10
C ILE A 59 -8.05 -2.25 1.89
N GLN A 60 -9.21 -2.84 1.58
CA GLN A 60 -9.96 -2.57 0.36
C GLN A 60 -10.32 -1.08 0.24
N ALA A 61 -9.98 -0.46 -0.89
CA ALA A 61 -10.18 0.96 -1.24
C ALA A 61 -9.60 1.99 -0.25
N LYS A 62 -8.74 1.54 0.67
CA LYS A 62 -8.03 2.39 1.66
C LYS A 62 -6.51 2.27 1.49
N GLY A 63 -6.00 1.05 1.44
CA GLY A 63 -4.57 0.77 1.49
C GLY A 63 -4.02 0.76 2.92
N ILE A 64 -2.70 0.61 3.01
CA ILE A 64 -1.91 0.73 4.23
C ILE A 64 -1.32 2.13 4.27
N SER A 65 -1.62 2.87 5.33
CA SER A 65 -0.98 4.15 5.62
C SER A 65 0.39 3.90 6.25
N PRO A 66 1.46 4.56 5.79
CA PRO A 66 2.78 4.43 6.38
C PRO A 66 2.83 5.10 7.77
N ASP A 67 3.71 4.62 8.64
CA ASP A 67 3.99 5.25 9.94
C ASP A 67 4.82 6.52 9.78
N ILE A 68 5.62 6.61 8.70
CA ILE A 68 6.42 7.78 8.33
C ILE A 68 6.13 8.09 6.87
N VAL A 69 5.41 9.20 6.64
CA VAL A 69 5.09 9.67 5.29
C VAL A 69 6.32 10.31 4.65
N VAL A 70 6.70 9.84 3.46
CA VAL A 70 7.78 10.40 2.65
C VAL A 70 7.31 10.54 1.21
N GLN A 71 7.24 11.78 0.73
CA GLN A 71 6.91 12.09 -0.66
C GLN A 71 8.20 12.22 -1.48
N GLN A 72 8.21 11.64 -2.66
CA GLN A 72 9.27 11.74 -3.66
C GLN A 72 9.22 13.09 -4.37
N ASP A 73 10.39 13.53 -4.86
CA ASP A 73 10.45 14.66 -5.78
C ASP A 73 10.06 14.18 -7.17
N VAL A 74 8.85 14.52 -7.58
CA VAL A 74 8.36 14.19 -8.92
C VAL A 74 8.81 15.26 -9.91
N PRO A 75 9.48 14.88 -11.01
CA PRO A 75 9.74 15.77 -12.13
C PRO A 75 8.46 16.43 -12.63
N GLU A 76 8.53 17.70 -13.03
CA GLU A 76 7.36 18.50 -13.38
C GLU A 76 6.54 17.90 -14.52
N GLU A 77 7.23 17.27 -15.46
CA GLU A 77 6.64 16.57 -16.62
C GLU A 77 5.79 15.36 -16.20
N LEU A 78 6.07 14.78 -15.03
CA LEU A 78 5.40 13.59 -14.51
C LEU A 78 4.38 13.91 -13.41
N ARG A 79 4.31 15.15 -12.92
CA ARG A 79 3.42 15.52 -11.78
C ARG A 79 1.96 15.18 -12.03
N SER A 80 1.45 15.44 -13.24
CA SER A 80 0.06 15.16 -13.61
C SER A 80 -0.29 13.66 -13.67
N GLY A 81 0.70 12.77 -13.78
CA GLY A 81 0.53 11.32 -13.79
C GLY A 81 1.12 10.60 -12.57
N ALA A 82 1.73 11.34 -11.64
CA ALA A 82 2.42 10.76 -10.49
C ALA A 82 1.50 10.45 -9.31
N ASP A 83 0.33 11.11 -9.24
CA ASP A 83 -0.78 10.61 -8.44
C ASP A 83 -1.32 9.35 -9.12
N ALA A 84 -0.90 8.21 -8.58
CA ALA A 84 -1.31 6.93 -9.10
C ALA A 84 -2.80 6.73 -8.89
N THR A 85 -3.39 6.01 -9.84
CA THR A 85 -4.64 5.30 -9.67
C THR A 85 -4.62 4.56 -8.33
N SER A 86 -5.70 4.64 -7.58
CA SER A 86 -5.95 3.88 -6.35
C SER A 86 -7.09 2.91 -6.60
N GLU A 87 -7.26 1.90 -5.75
CA GLU A 87 -8.38 0.96 -5.87
C GLU A 87 -9.73 1.73 -5.88
N ALA A 88 -9.91 2.71 -4.99
CA ALA A 88 -11.10 3.56 -4.94
C ALA A 88 -11.31 4.42 -6.21
N GLY A 89 -10.24 4.68 -6.96
CA GLY A 89 -10.31 5.42 -8.22
C GLY A 89 -10.70 4.56 -9.43
N LEU A 90 -10.71 3.22 -9.30
CA LEU A 90 -11.04 2.34 -10.41
C LEU A 90 -12.54 2.30 -10.66
N ARG A 91 -12.93 2.28 -11.94
CA ARG A 91 -14.33 2.07 -12.33
C ARG A 91 -14.77 0.67 -11.91
N GLY A 92 -15.88 0.58 -11.18
CA GLY A 92 -16.45 -0.70 -10.74
C GLY A 92 -15.63 -1.40 -9.65
N HIS A 93 -14.80 -0.66 -8.91
CA HIS A 93 -14.11 -1.20 -7.74
C HIS A 93 -15.10 -1.63 -6.66
N LEU A 94 -14.63 -2.52 -5.79
CA LEU A 94 -15.41 -2.95 -4.64
C LEU A 94 -15.31 -1.92 -3.52
N LEU A 95 -16.45 -1.42 -3.06
CA LEU A 95 -16.53 -0.41 -2.01
C LEU A 95 -15.88 -0.86 -0.70
N ALA A 96 -15.26 0.10 -0.01
CA ALA A 96 -14.75 -0.10 1.34
C ALA A 96 -15.85 -0.03 2.41
N GLU A 97 -15.55 -0.61 3.57
CA GLU A 97 -16.31 -0.33 4.79
C GLU A 97 -15.82 0.98 5.40
N GLY A 98 -16.58 2.06 5.26
CA GLY A 98 -16.23 3.40 5.76
C GLY A 98 -15.54 4.28 4.73
N GLN A 99 -14.67 5.18 5.19
CA GLN A 99 -14.07 6.21 4.32
C GLN A 99 -12.99 5.63 3.40
N GLU A 100 -13.17 5.81 2.09
CA GLU A 100 -12.22 5.45 1.04
C GLU A 100 -11.10 6.47 0.91
N GLN A 101 -9.95 6.05 0.37
CA GLN A 101 -8.81 6.92 0.16
C GLN A 101 -8.32 6.86 -1.29
N THR A 102 -8.37 8.00 -1.95
CA THR A 102 -7.87 8.22 -3.31
C THR A 102 -6.59 9.06 -3.30
N GLY A 103 -5.86 9.07 -4.41
CA GLY A 103 -4.63 9.84 -4.56
C GLY A 103 -3.48 9.30 -3.70
N SER A 104 -2.52 8.66 -4.33
CA SER A 104 -1.27 8.28 -3.67
C SER A 104 -0.15 8.38 -4.68
N GLN A 105 0.91 9.11 -4.34
CA GLN A 105 2.08 9.17 -5.18
C GLN A 105 2.70 7.77 -5.33
N SER A 106 2.86 7.30 -6.57
CA SER A 106 3.53 6.02 -6.89
C SER A 106 4.85 6.21 -7.63
N TYR A 107 5.29 7.46 -7.83
CA TYR A 107 6.53 7.73 -8.51
C TYR A 107 7.70 7.09 -7.76
N VAL A 108 8.52 6.33 -8.48
CA VAL A 108 9.78 5.78 -7.97
C VAL A 108 10.89 6.35 -8.85
N PRO A 109 11.83 7.13 -8.28
CA PRO A 109 12.97 7.64 -9.03
C PRO A 109 13.80 6.49 -9.63
N PRO A 110 14.29 6.60 -10.88
CA PRO A 110 15.08 5.54 -11.51
C PRO A 110 16.47 5.40 -10.87
N ASP A 111 17.04 6.49 -10.34
CA ASP A 111 18.29 6.45 -9.59
C ASP A 111 17.99 6.38 -8.09
N LEU A 112 18.55 5.37 -7.42
CA LEU A 112 18.45 5.14 -5.98
C LEU A 112 18.95 6.34 -5.18
N LYS A 113 19.88 7.12 -5.72
CA LYS A 113 20.36 8.37 -5.11
C LYS A 113 19.30 9.46 -5.09
N HIS A 114 18.16 9.30 -5.73
CA HIS A 114 17.04 10.26 -5.67
C HIS A 114 15.83 9.70 -4.93
N ASP A 115 15.84 8.41 -4.56
CA ASP A 115 14.77 7.80 -3.78
C ASP A 115 14.80 8.28 -2.32
N LYS A 116 13.88 9.19 -1.98
CA LYS A 116 13.76 9.74 -0.63
C LYS A 116 13.33 8.69 0.39
N ALA A 117 12.35 7.85 0.05
CA ALA A 117 11.86 6.82 0.97
C ALA A 117 12.97 5.83 1.33
N LEU A 118 13.77 5.40 0.34
CA LEU A 118 14.93 4.54 0.57
C LEU A 118 15.99 5.21 1.45
N LYS A 119 16.36 6.46 1.16
CA LYS A 119 17.32 7.22 1.97
C LYS A 119 16.86 7.37 3.41
N VAL A 120 15.61 7.78 3.62
CA VAL A 120 15.02 7.92 4.96
C VAL A 120 15.07 6.59 5.70
N GLY A 121 14.72 5.48 5.04
CA GLY A 121 14.82 4.14 5.62
C GLY A 121 16.25 3.79 6.06
N LEU A 122 17.24 4.04 5.20
CA LEU A 122 18.65 3.80 5.52
C LEU A 122 19.18 4.68 6.66
N ASP A 123 18.83 5.96 6.66
CA ASP A 123 19.27 6.90 7.69
C ASP A 123 18.65 6.57 9.05
N LEU A 124 17.40 6.10 9.07
CA LEU A 124 16.74 5.56 10.25
C LEU A 124 17.45 4.29 10.77
N LEU A 125 17.76 3.33 9.89
CA LEU A 125 18.44 2.09 10.26
C LEU A 125 19.86 2.32 10.78
N HIS A 126 20.57 3.31 10.23
CA HIS A 126 21.91 3.69 10.66
C HIS A 126 21.93 4.67 11.85
N GLY A 127 20.77 5.06 12.37
CA GLY A 127 20.66 5.98 13.51
C GLY A 127 21.10 7.42 13.21
N ARG A 128 21.15 7.81 11.94
CA ARG A 128 21.46 9.20 11.51
C ARG A 128 20.28 10.13 11.73
N VAL A 129 19.06 9.59 11.69
CA VAL A 129 17.81 10.30 11.94
C VAL A 129 17.02 9.53 12.99
N ALA A 130 16.45 10.24 13.96
CA ALA A 130 15.52 9.68 14.94
C ALA A 130 14.08 9.97 14.53
N ASN A 131 13.18 9.00 14.72
CA ASN A 131 11.76 9.20 14.52
C ASN A 131 10.97 8.50 15.63
N PRO A 132 9.95 9.14 16.24
CA PRO A 132 9.14 8.53 17.30
C PRO A 132 8.48 7.19 16.92
N SER A 133 8.28 6.95 15.62
CA SER A 133 7.71 5.72 15.07
C SER A 133 8.73 4.56 14.94
N LEU A 134 10.01 4.77 15.28
CA LEU A 134 11.07 3.76 15.21
C LEU A 134 11.95 3.73 16.50
N PRO A 135 12.17 2.56 17.12
CA PRO A 135 11.54 1.28 16.81
C PRO A 135 10.04 1.30 17.14
N PRO A 136 9.22 0.44 16.49
CA PRO A 136 7.82 0.31 16.86
C PRO A 136 7.70 -0.02 18.35
N LYS A 137 6.90 0.76 19.08
CA LYS A 137 6.63 0.50 20.50
C LYS A 137 5.88 -0.82 20.62
N ARG A 138 6.46 -1.79 21.33
CA ARG A 138 5.77 -3.02 21.70
C ARG A 138 4.96 -2.76 22.95
N ASP A 139 3.68 -3.14 22.91
CA ASP A 139 2.89 -3.27 24.14
C ASP A 139 3.55 -4.39 24.97
N ARG A 140 3.94 -4.05 26.20
CA ARG A 140 4.64 -4.96 27.12
C ARG A 140 3.73 -6.08 27.58
#